data_AF-A0A177D5U2-F1
#
_entry.id   AF-A0A177D5U2-F1
#
_cell.length_a   1.000
_cell.length_b   1.000
_cell.length_c   1.000
_cell.angle_alpha   90.00
_cell.angle_beta   90.00
_cell.angle_gamma   90.00
#
_symmetry.space_group_name_H-M   'P 1'
#
loop_
_entity.id
_entity.type
_entity.pdbx_description
1 polymer ?
#
loop_
_entity_poly.entity_id
_entity_poly.type
_entity_poly.pdbx_seq_one_letter_code
_entity_poly.pdbx_strand_id
1 'polypeptide(L)'
;MNSSTPYNFTNLDPYEYRDDNCSSMMEVWSYLQYNTTGETKYYLGYDDKESVYQSIIRGFEAIKNGSVEAPPMNQSFWDWSINDGDLRRIISNRGWDDCPAEMCKVIGWEGSPDLAGVGMLATYIIQAILITVYLCGILTVNLNQRSNQSWMWPPLSRILCAVLDTTREFLSTSAIFSLALLIASVCSITQLEAYESSMTWILLLVIPLYSVLAVFVLHLAAWELLQRYKGRVLVLLIMDAMVIVLAALSSVRYNDGGSGWGVKDVDPSYEESPCLKVKSFRSMAILFWTVAGFLCLSVTAYLIDFLVSMVRRRPGLFERLSSMIRWAVIVAGLCMMWYLIGWFVKLTLDIRSRAGDNNGDNKWTFGQVLALSTWVPFLIEFGYNIWEGPKKANEAHSNYPSKSVLPSSFAMRSPGEDEERGRFTLLE
;
A
#
# COMPACT_ATOMS: atom_id res chain seq x y z
N MET A 1 -11.30 -8.25 21.52
CA MET A 1 -12.46 -9.10 21.89
C MET A 1 -12.67 -10.06 20.74
N ASN A 2 -12.54 -11.39 20.93
CA ASN A 2 -12.86 -12.36 19.88
C ASN A 2 -14.37 -12.35 19.64
N SER A 3 -14.78 -12.01 18.42
CA SER A 3 -16.16 -11.83 17.96
C SER A 3 -16.98 -13.13 17.85
N SER A 4 -16.87 -14.07 18.80
CA SER A 4 -17.53 -15.38 18.68
C SER A 4 -18.34 -15.84 19.88
N THR A 5 -18.46 -15.03 20.93
CA THR A 5 -19.39 -15.32 22.03
C THR A 5 -20.22 -14.08 22.31
N PRO A 6 -21.53 -14.08 22.04
CA PRO A 6 -22.41 -12.98 22.46
C PRO A 6 -22.25 -12.84 23.97
N TYR A 7 -21.79 -11.66 24.40
CA TYR A 7 -21.66 -11.34 25.80
C TYR A 7 -23.04 -11.48 26.46
N ASN A 8 -23.13 -12.17 27.59
CA ASN A 8 -24.41 -12.38 28.25
C ASN A 8 -24.76 -11.13 29.09
N PHE A 9 -25.54 -10.24 28.49
CA PHE A 9 -25.95 -8.96 29.10
C PHE A 9 -26.85 -9.10 30.32
N THR A 10 -27.33 -10.31 30.66
CA THR A 10 -27.99 -10.56 31.95
C THR A 10 -27.06 -10.35 33.15
N ASN A 11 -25.74 -10.27 32.92
CA ASN A 11 -24.73 -10.08 33.95
C ASN A 11 -24.24 -8.63 34.06
N LEU A 12 -24.75 -7.71 33.24
CA LEU A 12 -24.37 -6.31 33.32
C LEU A 12 -25.03 -5.72 34.58
N ASP A 13 -24.24 -5.53 35.64
CA ASP A 13 -24.75 -5.00 36.90
C ASP A 13 -25.19 -3.54 36.69
N PRO A 14 -26.49 -3.21 36.79
CA PRO A 14 -26.98 -1.84 36.60
C PRO A 14 -26.41 -0.87 37.63
N TYR A 15 -25.83 -1.35 38.73
CA TYR A 15 -25.14 -0.53 39.72
C TYR A 15 -23.66 -0.30 39.41
N GLU A 16 -23.05 -1.11 38.52
CA GLU A 16 -21.68 -0.92 38.04
C GLU A 16 -21.62 -0.12 36.73
N TYR A 17 -22.69 -0.09 35.94
CA TYR A 17 -22.76 0.73 34.74
C TYR A 17 -22.70 2.22 35.08
N ARG A 18 -21.81 2.94 34.39
CA ARG A 18 -21.73 4.39 34.45
C ARG A 18 -21.52 4.95 33.07
N ASP A 19 -22.20 6.06 32.76
CA ASP A 19 -22.07 6.74 31.47
C ASP A 19 -20.68 7.36 31.26
N ASP A 20 -19.89 7.54 32.33
CA ASP A 20 -18.50 8.02 32.28
C ASP A 20 -17.48 6.88 32.01
N ASN A 21 -17.90 5.62 32.09
CA ASN A 21 -17.05 4.48 31.79
C ASN A 21 -17.19 4.06 30.33
N CYS A 22 -16.23 4.51 29.51
CA CYS A 22 -16.16 4.17 28.09
C CYS A 22 -16.23 2.67 27.80
N SER A 23 -15.65 1.81 28.65
CA SER A 23 -15.68 0.36 28.44
C SER A 23 -17.10 -0.18 28.48
N SER A 24 -17.87 0.18 29.50
CA SER A 24 -19.25 -0.26 29.68
C SER A 24 -20.16 0.30 28.58
N MET A 25 -19.97 1.57 28.19
CA MET A 25 -20.73 2.17 27.10
C MET A 25 -20.48 1.44 25.77
N MET A 26 -19.23 1.06 25.48
CA MET A 26 -18.88 0.36 24.24
C MET A 26 -19.37 -1.10 24.20
N GLU A 27 -19.48 -1.76 25.35
CA GLU A 27 -20.11 -3.08 25.43
C GLU A 27 -21.59 -3.01 25.02
N VAL A 28 -22.33 -2.04 25.55
CA VAL A 28 -23.74 -1.80 25.19
C VAL A 28 -23.85 -1.45 23.71
N TRP A 29 -22.99 -0.56 23.20
CA TRP A 29 -22.97 -0.19 21.79
C TRP A 29 -22.76 -1.41 20.87
N SER A 30 -21.75 -2.24 21.19
CA SER A 30 -21.40 -3.43 20.39
C SER A 30 -22.57 -4.41 20.29
N TYR A 31 -23.30 -4.61 21.39
CA TYR A 31 -24.48 -5.47 21.41
C TYR A 31 -25.60 -4.97 20.52
N LEU A 32 -25.95 -3.70 20.65
CA LEU A 32 -27.01 -3.09 19.85
C LEU A 32 -26.69 -3.18 18.37
N GLN A 33 -25.43 -2.92 18.00
CA GLN A 33 -25.02 -2.98 16.60
C GLN A 33 -25.06 -4.39 16.03
N TYR A 34 -24.58 -5.40 16.75
CA TYR A 34 -24.50 -6.78 16.24
C TYR A 34 -25.85 -7.47 16.10
N ASN A 35 -26.79 -7.19 17.01
CA ASN A 35 -28.09 -7.86 17.03
C ASN A 35 -29.19 -7.12 16.26
N THR A 36 -28.90 -5.96 15.64
CA THR A 36 -29.88 -5.24 14.83
C THR A 36 -30.26 -6.07 13.59
N THR A 37 -31.47 -6.62 13.58
CA THR A 37 -31.96 -7.52 12.51
C THR A 37 -32.76 -6.83 11.39
N GLY A 38 -32.86 -5.49 11.36
CA GLY A 38 -33.63 -4.80 10.31
C GLY A 38 -34.00 -3.33 10.60
N GLU A 39 -35.06 -2.85 9.91
CA GLU A 39 -35.57 -1.47 9.96
C GLU A 39 -35.88 -1.02 11.40
N THR A 40 -35.35 0.14 11.78
CA THR A 40 -35.65 0.84 13.05
C THR A 40 -37.16 1.07 13.20
N LYS A 41 -37.74 0.60 14.31
CA LYS A 41 -39.20 0.60 14.53
C LYS A 41 -39.70 1.71 15.46
N TYR A 42 -38.82 2.29 16.28
CA TYR A 42 -39.20 3.21 17.33
C TYR A 42 -38.32 4.47 17.32
N TYR A 43 -38.99 5.63 17.46
CA TYR A 43 -38.39 6.94 17.67
C TYR A 43 -39.09 7.58 18.86
N LEU A 44 -38.41 7.63 20.00
CA LEU A 44 -38.94 8.14 21.26
C LEU A 44 -38.53 9.60 21.52
N GLY A 45 -37.68 10.18 20.66
CA GLY A 45 -37.32 11.60 20.72
C GLY A 45 -36.56 11.95 21.99
N TYR A 46 -35.52 11.18 22.31
CA TYR A 46 -34.62 11.45 23.43
C TYR A 46 -33.89 12.79 23.25
N ASP A 47 -33.59 13.47 24.35
CA ASP A 47 -32.74 14.67 24.35
C ASP A 47 -31.29 14.23 24.11
N ASP A 48 -30.56 14.91 23.21
CA ASP A 48 -29.14 14.61 22.94
C ASP A 48 -28.25 14.82 24.19
N LYS A 49 -28.75 15.54 25.20
CA LYS A 49 -28.08 15.73 26.50
C LYS A 49 -28.39 14.65 27.52
N GLU A 50 -29.39 13.81 27.27
CA GLU A 50 -29.79 12.72 28.15
C GLU A 50 -28.65 11.68 28.24
N SER A 51 -28.40 11.14 29.44
CA SER A 51 -27.43 10.06 29.61
C SER A 51 -27.93 8.76 29.04
N VAL A 52 -27.03 7.91 28.53
CA VAL A 52 -27.40 6.60 27.96
C VAL A 52 -28.25 5.81 28.94
N TYR A 53 -27.87 5.82 30.22
CA TYR A 53 -28.64 5.18 31.28
C TYR A 53 -30.07 5.73 31.43
N GLN A 54 -30.27 7.04 31.26
CA GLN A 54 -31.60 7.67 31.37
C GLN A 54 -32.46 7.37 30.14
N SER A 55 -31.86 7.40 28.94
CA SER A 55 -32.55 6.98 27.71
C SER A 55 -33.01 5.51 27.80
N ILE A 56 -32.17 4.64 28.38
CA ILE A 56 -32.51 3.24 28.68
C ILE A 56 -33.72 3.15 29.62
N ILE A 57 -33.71 3.89 30.74
CA ILE A 57 -34.82 3.89 31.71
C ILE A 57 -36.11 4.39 31.05
N ARG A 58 -36.06 5.54 30.36
CA ARG A 58 -37.21 6.19 29.76
C ARG A 58 -37.86 5.35 28.67
N GLY A 59 -37.05 4.71 27.82
CA GLY A 59 -37.56 3.79 26.82
C GLY A 59 -38.24 2.56 27.42
N PHE A 60 -37.75 2.10 28.58
CA PHE A 60 -38.39 1.02 29.31
C PHE A 60 -39.75 1.42 29.92
N GLU A 61 -39.83 2.60 30.55
CA GLU A 61 -41.08 3.13 31.10
C GLU A 61 -42.17 3.24 30.04
N ALA A 62 -41.79 3.62 28.81
CA ALA A 62 -42.71 3.72 27.67
C ALA A 62 -43.32 2.37 27.25
N ILE A 63 -42.61 1.25 27.41
CA ILE A 63 -43.09 -0.09 27.02
C ILE A 63 -43.95 -0.71 28.11
N LYS A 64 -43.50 -0.63 29.36
CA LYS A 64 -44.14 -1.34 30.48
C LYS A 64 -45.33 -0.57 31.06
N ASN A 65 -45.53 0.67 30.65
CA ASN A 65 -46.61 1.54 31.12
C ASN A 65 -46.59 1.69 32.65
N GLY A 66 -45.41 1.94 33.21
CA GLY A 66 -45.16 2.09 34.65
C GLY A 66 -43.75 2.59 34.94
N SER A 67 -43.57 3.30 36.07
CA SER A 67 -42.27 3.85 36.50
C SER A 67 -41.37 2.76 37.05
N VAL A 68 -40.09 2.77 36.70
CA VAL A 68 -39.13 1.76 37.17
C VAL A 68 -37.85 2.43 37.64
N GLU A 69 -37.44 2.16 38.88
CA GLU A 69 -36.21 2.73 39.46
C GLU A 69 -34.93 2.17 38.84
N ALA A 70 -34.98 0.98 38.22
CA ALA A 70 -33.85 0.35 37.55
C ALA A 70 -34.30 -0.45 36.31
N PRO A 71 -33.54 -0.41 35.19
CA PRO A 71 -33.88 -1.15 33.99
C PRO A 71 -33.83 -2.66 34.28
N PRO A 72 -34.91 -3.42 34.03
CA PRO A 72 -34.83 -4.87 34.10
C PRO A 72 -34.06 -5.32 32.87
N MET A 73 -32.76 -5.59 33.05
CA MET A 73 -31.80 -6.08 32.05
C MET A 73 -32.12 -7.52 31.58
N ASN A 74 -33.39 -7.82 31.39
CA ASN A 74 -33.91 -9.09 30.93
C ASN A 74 -33.92 -9.17 29.39
N GLN A 75 -34.17 -10.35 28.84
CA GLN A 75 -34.15 -10.56 27.38
C GLN A 75 -35.13 -9.63 26.64
N SER A 76 -36.34 -9.42 27.17
CA SER A 76 -37.34 -8.55 26.54
C SER A 76 -36.91 -7.09 26.44
N PHE A 77 -36.15 -6.59 27.41
CA PHE A 77 -35.57 -5.25 27.35
C PHE A 77 -34.56 -5.16 26.21
N TRP A 78 -33.65 -6.13 26.14
CA TRP A 78 -32.63 -6.15 25.11
C TRP A 78 -33.22 -6.30 23.70
N ASP A 79 -34.22 -7.16 23.53
CA ASP A 79 -34.97 -7.33 22.28
C ASP A 79 -35.62 -6.02 21.81
N TRP A 80 -36.13 -5.20 22.75
CA TRP A 80 -36.62 -3.86 22.43
C TRP A 80 -35.48 -2.90 22.07
N SER A 81 -34.42 -2.84 22.88
CA SER A 81 -33.32 -1.87 22.73
C SER A 81 -32.64 -1.98 21.37
N ILE A 82 -32.54 -3.20 20.83
CA ILE A 82 -32.02 -3.49 19.50
C ILE A 82 -32.84 -2.80 18.39
N ASN A 83 -34.14 -2.61 18.62
CA ASN A 83 -35.08 -2.02 17.66
C ASN A 83 -35.31 -0.51 17.86
N ASP A 84 -34.74 0.10 18.91
CA ASP A 84 -34.81 1.54 19.19
C ASP A 84 -33.68 2.29 18.45
N GLY A 85 -34.05 3.07 17.43
CA GLY A 85 -33.10 3.85 16.65
C GLY A 85 -32.49 5.03 17.40
N ASP A 86 -33.24 5.66 18.30
CA ASP A 86 -32.78 6.83 19.03
C ASP A 86 -31.78 6.44 20.12
N LEU A 87 -32.00 5.30 20.80
CA LEU A 87 -31.03 4.78 21.78
C LEU A 87 -29.69 4.47 21.11
N ARG A 88 -29.72 3.81 19.95
CA ARG A 88 -28.52 3.53 19.14
C ARG A 88 -27.80 4.82 18.74
N ARG A 89 -28.56 5.83 18.27
CA ARG A 89 -28.02 7.14 17.90
C ARG A 89 -27.32 7.83 19.08
N ILE A 90 -27.95 7.87 20.26
CA ILE A 90 -27.37 8.51 21.45
C ILE A 90 -26.09 7.81 21.90
N ILE A 91 -26.11 6.48 22.00
CA ILE A 91 -24.93 5.72 22.41
C ILE A 91 -23.79 5.91 21.40
N SER A 92 -24.12 5.92 20.11
CA SER A 92 -23.14 6.20 19.06
C SER A 92 -22.55 7.60 19.20
N ASN A 93 -23.39 8.64 19.34
CA ASN A 93 -22.94 10.02 19.49
C ASN A 93 -22.04 10.19 20.72
N ARG A 94 -22.47 9.71 21.89
CA ARG A 94 -21.64 9.75 23.10
C ARG A 94 -20.37 8.92 22.98
N GLY A 95 -20.45 7.75 22.33
CA GLY A 95 -19.28 6.94 22.02
C GLY A 95 -18.24 7.73 21.22
N TRP A 96 -18.67 8.53 20.25
CA TRP A 96 -17.79 9.36 19.45
C TRP A 96 -17.28 10.61 20.17
N ASP A 97 -18.14 11.28 20.94
CA ASP A 97 -17.81 12.54 21.61
C ASP A 97 -16.96 12.33 22.86
N ASP A 98 -17.36 11.39 23.71
CA ASP A 98 -16.77 11.17 25.04
C ASP A 98 -15.69 10.07 25.01
N CYS A 99 -15.84 9.06 24.15
CA CYS A 99 -15.04 7.82 24.18
C CYS A 99 -14.46 7.39 22.82
N PRO A 100 -13.85 8.29 22.02
CA PRO A 100 -13.46 7.99 20.65
C PRO A 100 -12.42 6.86 20.56
N ALA A 101 -11.52 6.72 21.53
CA ALA A 101 -10.47 5.70 21.48
C ALA A 101 -11.03 4.28 21.65
N GLU A 102 -11.93 4.08 22.59
CA GLU A 102 -12.60 2.81 22.87
C GLU A 102 -13.57 2.46 21.74
N MET A 103 -14.31 3.45 21.24
CA MET A 103 -15.21 3.30 20.08
C MET A 103 -14.44 2.79 18.85
N CYS A 104 -13.25 3.34 18.59
CA CYS A 104 -12.39 2.87 17.50
C CYS A 104 -11.87 1.44 17.67
N LYS A 105 -11.61 1.01 18.91
CA LYS A 105 -11.20 -0.38 19.18
C LYS A 105 -12.37 -1.34 18.97
N VAL A 106 -13.58 -0.94 19.35
CA VAL A 106 -14.76 -1.81 19.29
C VAL A 106 -15.30 -1.94 17.87
N ILE A 107 -15.43 -0.83 17.13
CA ILE A 107 -15.72 -0.86 15.68
C ILE A 107 -14.62 -1.64 14.96
N GLY A 108 -13.37 -1.45 15.39
CA GLY A 108 -12.22 -2.00 14.73
C GLY A 108 -11.95 -1.29 13.41
N TRP A 109 -11.05 -1.88 12.63
CA TRP A 109 -10.75 -1.42 11.29
C TRP A 109 -10.93 -2.60 10.36
N GLU A 110 -11.95 -2.54 9.50
CA GLU A 110 -12.25 -3.65 8.59
C GLU A 110 -11.26 -3.69 7.44
N GLY A 111 -10.77 -2.53 6.99
CA GLY A 111 -9.64 -2.39 6.08
C GLY A 111 -9.76 -3.22 4.81
N SER A 112 -8.65 -3.35 4.10
CA SER A 112 -8.53 -4.36 3.05
C SER A 112 -7.20 -5.05 3.31
N PRO A 113 -7.21 -6.27 3.86
CA PRO A 113 -5.96 -6.95 4.20
C PRO A 113 -5.09 -7.21 2.96
N ASP A 114 -5.69 -7.26 1.76
CA ASP A 114 -4.96 -7.40 0.50
C ASP A 114 -4.36 -6.08 -0.03
N LEU A 115 -4.60 -4.96 0.63
CA LEU A 115 -3.98 -3.66 0.33
C LEU A 115 -3.09 -3.18 1.49
N ALA A 116 -3.62 -3.16 2.71
CA ALA A 116 -2.97 -2.60 3.89
C ALA A 116 -2.52 -3.64 4.92
N GLY A 117 -2.74 -4.92 4.63
CA GLY A 117 -2.34 -6.01 5.52
C GLY A 117 -0.83 -6.15 5.65
N VAL A 118 -0.42 -6.80 6.74
CA VAL A 118 0.99 -6.92 7.16
C VAL A 118 1.88 -7.53 6.06
N GLY A 119 1.40 -8.57 5.37
CA GLY A 119 2.17 -9.21 4.29
C GLY A 119 2.34 -8.32 3.04
N MET A 120 1.32 -7.51 2.71
CA MET A 120 1.44 -6.54 1.61
C MET A 120 2.39 -5.41 1.98
N LEU A 121 2.30 -4.90 3.21
CA LEU A 121 3.24 -3.90 3.70
C LEU A 121 4.69 -4.39 3.63
N ALA A 122 4.94 -5.64 4.03
CA ALA A 122 6.26 -6.26 3.89
C ALA A 122 6.70 -6.33 2.43
N THR A 123 5.80 -6.70 1.52
CA THR A 123 6.06 -6.76 0.07
C THR A 123 6.48 -5.39 -0.49
N TYR A 124 5.79 -4.32 -0.10
CA TYR A 124 6.15 -2.97 -0.54
C TYR A 124 7.51 -2.51 0.03
N ILE A 125 7.78 -2.80 1.30
CA ILE A 125 9.07 -2.46 1.93
C ILE A 125 10.22 -3.22 1.26
N ILE A 126 10.04 -4.52 0.98
CA ILE A 126 11.02 -5.33 0.24
C ILE A 126 11.28 -4.71 -1.13
N GLN A 127 10.24 -4.33 -1.86
CA GLN A 127 10.39 -3.66 -3.16
C GLN A 127 11.20 -2.35 -3.05
N ALA A 128 10.92 -1.48 -2.07
CA ALA A 128 11.67 -0.23 -1.86
C ALA A 128 13.15 -0.48 -1.56
N ILE A 129 13.44 -1.45 -0.67
CA ILE A 129 14.80 -1.80 -0.29
C ILE A 129 15.55 -2.33 -1.51
N LEU A 130 14.96 -3.28 -2.24
CA LEU A 130 15.58 -3.86 -3.43
C LEU A 130 15.83 -2.79 -4.49
N ILE A 131 14.87 -1.93 -4.81
CA ILE A 131 15.07 -0.85 -5.79
C ILE A 131 16.21 0.08 -5.37
N THR A 132 16.32 0.41 -4.08
CA THR A 132 17.41 1.22 -3.55
C THR A 132 18.76 0.51 -3.72
N VAL A 133 18.86 -0.78 -3.40
CA VAL A 133 20.08 -1.58 -3.57
C VAL A 133 20.51 -1.64 -5.04
N TYR A 134 19.57 -1.91 -5.95
CA TYR A 134 19.82 -1.99 -7.39
C TYR A 134 20.29 -0.64 -7.95
N LEU A 135 19.63 0.44 -7.51
CA LEU A 135 19.98 1.79 -7.94
C LEU A 135 21.39 2.18 -7.47
N CYS A 136 21.74 1.88 -6.21
CA CYS A 136 23.09 2.07 -5.69
C CYS A 136 24.13 1.27 -6.48
N GLY A 137 23.80 0.03 -6.87
CA GLY A 137 24.68 -0.79 -7.70
C GLY A 137 24.93 -0.17 -9.08
N ILE A 138 23.88 0.22 -9.78
CA ILE A 138 23.96 0.86 -11.10
C ILE A 138 24.74 2.19 -11.02
N LEU A 139 24.48 3.01 -9.99
CA LEU A 139 25.20 4.25 -9.76
C LEU A 139 26.70 4.01 -9.55
N THR A 140 27.06 3.01 -8.74
CA THR A 140 28.45 2.65 -8.45
C THR A 140 29.18 2.25 -9.73
N VAL A 141 28.55 1.44 -10.59
CA VAL A 141 29.11 1.02 -11.88
C VAL A 141 29.33 2.23 -12.80
N ASN A 142 28.35 3.11 -12.90
CA ASN A 142 28.44 4.31 -13.74
C ASN A 142 29.52 5.30 -13.26
N LEU A 143 29.68 5.48 -11.95
CA LEU A 143 30.73 6.32 -11.38
C LEU A 143 32.12 5.70 -11.56
N ASN A 144 32.24 4.39 -11.35
CA ASN A 144 33.51 3.68 -11.49
C ASN A 144 33.95 3.58 -12.96
N GLN A 145 33.04 3.51 -13.93
CA GLN A 145 33.42 3.55 -15.34
C GLN A 145 34.06 4.89 -15.73
N ARG A 146 33.71 5.98 -15.02
CA ARG A 146 34.27 7.31 -15.25
C ARG A 146 35.58 7.54 -14.53
N SER A 147 35.74 6.93 -13.35
CA SER A 147 36.98 6.93 -12.59
C SER A 147 37.86 5.79 -13.11
N ASN A 148 38.85 6.10 -13.95
CA ASN A 148 39.72 5.14 -14.66
C ASN A 148 40.63 4.26 -13.75
N GLN A 149 40.20 3.97 -12.53
CA GLN A 149 40.97 3.43 -11.42
C GLN A 149 40.20 2.29 -10.77
N SER A 150 40.60 1.06 -11.08
CA SER A 150 39.97 -0.21 -10.71
C SER A 150 40.16 -0.63 -9.24
N TRP A 151 40.14 0.32 -8.31
CA TRP A 151 40.30 0.04 -6.87
C TRP A 151 38.97 -0.40 -6.23
N MET A 152 38.29 -1.36 -6.85
CA MET A 152 37.04 -1.89 -6.31
C MET A 152 37.33 -3.15 -5.50
N TRP A 153 36.81 -3.19 -4.28
CA TRP A 153 37.00 -4.32 -3.37
C TRP A 153 36.42 -5.61 -3.97
N PRO A 154 37.12 -6.75 -3.91
CA PRO A 154 36.68 -8.02 -4.50
C PRO A 154 35.26 -8.49 -4.13
N PRO A 155 34.77 -8.36 -2.88
CA PRO A 155 33.39 -8.74 -2.56
C PRO A 155 32.36 -7.78 -3.18
N LEU A 156 32.68 -6.48 -3.24
CA LEU A 156 31.78 -5.47 -3.81
C LEU A 156 31.60 -5.70 -5.31
N SER A 157 32.67 -6.07 -6.03
CA SER A 157 32.57 -6.37 -7.45
C SER A 157 31.68 -7.58 -7.73
N ARG A 158 31.71 -8.62 -6.86
CA ARG A 158 30.83 -9.79 -7.01
C ARG A 158 29.37 -9.40 -6.85
N ILE A 159 29.05 -8.62 -5.83
CA ILE A 159 27.69 -8.12 -5.58
C ILE A 159 27.23 -7.25 -6.75
N LEU A 160 28.07 -6.33 -7.23
CA LEU A 160 27.72 -5.45 -8.34
C LEU A 160 27.48 -6.23 -9.64
N CYS A 161 28.29 -7.25 -9.95
CA CYS A 161 28.03 -8.12 -11.09
C CYS A 161 26.68 -8.87 -10.93
N ALA A 162 26.42 -9.44 -9.75
CA ALA A 162 25.16 -10.11 -9.48
C ALA A 162 23.95 -9.17 -9.61
N VAL A 163 24.07 -7.93 -9.12
CA VAL A 163 23.05 -6.88 -9.29
C VAL A 163 22.81 -6.60 -10.76
N LEU A 164 23.87 -6.36 -11.54
CA LEU A 164 23.73 -6.05 -12.97
C LEU A 164 23.06 -7.18 -13.76
N ASP A 165 23.47 -8.42 -13.51
CA ASP A 165 22.95 -9.61 -14.21
C ASP A 165 21.44 -9.80 -13.91
N THR A 166 21.05 -9.69 -12.64
CA THR A 166 19.67 -9.90 -12.18
C THR A 166 18.77 -8.66 -12.31
N THR A 167 19.31 -7.48 -12.63
CA THR A 167 18.54 -6.22 -12.78
C THR A 167 17.39 -6.39 -13.76
N ARG A 168 17.63 -7.18 -14.82
CA ARG A 168 16.64 -7.41 -15.86
C ARG A 168 15.42 -8.19 -15.35
N GLU A 169 15.66 -9.28 -14.63
CA GLU A 169 14.60 -10.11 -14.05
C GLU A 169 13.87 -9.33 -12.96
N PHE A 170 14.61 -8.68 -12.06
CA PHE A 170 14.05 -7.85 -11.00
C PHE A 170 13.12 -6.75 -11.53
N LEU A 171 13.54 -6.03 -12.57
CA LEU A 171 12.72 -4.99 -13.20
C LEU A 171 11.45 -5.59 -13.83
N SER A 172 11.54 -6.77 -14.46
CA SER A 172 10.39 -7.45 -15.05
C SER A 172 9.38 -7.89 -13.99
N THR A 173 9.87 -8.52 -12.91
CA THR A 173 9.03 -8.97 -11.79
C THR A 173 8.37 -7.78 -11.10
N SER A 174 9.13 -6.71 -10.83
CA SER A 174 8.60 -5.48 -10.24
C SER A 174 7.56 -4.81 -11.14
N ALA A 175 7.74 -4.88 -12.46
CA ALA A 175 6.78 -4.36 -13.42
C ALA A 175 5.48 -5.17 -13.43
N ILE A 176 5.57 -6.51 -13.43
CA ILE A 176 4.38 -7.38 -13.34
C ILE A 176 3.63 -7.14 -12.03
N PHE A 177 4.35 -7.02 -10.91
CA PHE A 177 3.77 -6.68 -9.62
C PHE A 177 3.03 -5.34 -9.65
N SER A 178 3.65 -4.30 -10.21
CA SER A 178 3.03 -2.98 -10.35
C SER A 178 1.79 -3.01 -11.25
N LEU A 179 1.84 -3.77 -12.33
CA LEU A 179 0.70 -3.94 -13.23
C LEU A 179 -0.45 -4.67 -12.53
N ALA A 180 -0.16 -5.70 -11.75
CA ALA A 180 -1.17 -6.41 -10.95
C ALA A 180 -1.84 -5.47 -9.93
N LEU A 181 -1.07 -4.62 -9.24
CA LEU A 181 -1.62 -3.61 -8.33
C LEU A 181 -2.49 -2.58 -9.05
N LEU A 182 -2.08 -2.12 -10.24
CA LEU A 182 -2.88 -1.21 -11.05
C LEU A 182 -4.19 -1.84 -11.49
N ILE A 183 -4.16 -3.09 -11.98
CA ILE A 183 -5.37 -3.84 -12.39
C ILE A 183 -6.30 -4.00 -11.19
N ALA A 184 -5.79 -4.51 -10.07
CA ALA A 184 -6.57 -4.67 -8.85
C ALA A 184 -7.19 -3.35 -8.43
N SER A 185 -6.43 -2.25 -8.48
CA SER A 185 -6.93 -0.95 -8.02
C SER A 185 -7.99 -0.34 -8.93
N VAL A 186 -7.83 -0.49 -10.25
CA VAL A 186 -8.84 -0.07 -11.22
C VAL A 186 -10.11 -0.92 -11.10
N CYS A 187 -10.00 -2.23 -10.88
CA CYS A 187 -11.17 -3.07 -10.66
C CYS A 187 -11.87 -2.73 -9.34
N SER A 188 -11.13 -2.56 -8.25
CA SER A 188 -11.68 -2.25 -6.93
C SER A 188 -12.34 -0.88 -6.87
N ILE A 189 -11.76 0.15 -7.50
CA ILE A 189 -12.36 1.50 -7.47
C ILE A 189 -13.70 1.56 -8.21
N THR A 190 -13.96 0.62 -9.13
CA THR A 190 -15.25 0.53 -9.83
C THR A 190 -16.34 -0.22 -9.06
N GLN A 191 -15.98 -0.97 -8.01
CA GLN A 191 -16.94 -1.75 -7.24
C GLN A 191 -17.63 -0.88 -6.18
N LEU A 192 -18.94 -1.12 -5.98
CA LEU A 192 -19.78 -0.40 -5.01
C LEU A 192 -19.35 -0.60 -3.55
N GLU A 193 -18.62 -1.67 -3.22
CA GLU A 193 -18.13 -1.92 -1.86
C GLU A 193 -16.92 -1.05 -1.48
N ALA A 194 -16.21 -0.48 -2.47
CA ALA A 194 -15.18 0.53 -2.20
C ALA A 194 -15.75 1.86 -1.66
N TYR A 195 -17.08 1.96 -1.50
CA TYR A 195 -17.80 3.16 -1.09
C TYR A 195 -17.90 3.32 0.43
N GLU A 196 -17.74 2.26 1.21
CA GLU A 196 -18.01 2.33 2.66
C GLU A 196 -16.87 2.97 3.46
N SER A 197 -15.66 3.10 2.90
CA SER A 197 -14.53 3.74 3.59
C SER A 197 -13.77 4.71 2.71
N SER A 198 -13.78 5.99 3.11
CA SER A 198 -13.00 7.07 2.51
C SER A 198 -11.48 6.86 2.52
N MET A 199 -10.95 5.83 3.17
CA MET A 199 -9.51 5.53 3.08
C MET A 199 -9.18 4.54 1.98
N THR A 200 -10.06 3.58 1.73
CA THR A 200 -9.83 2.54 0.74
C THR A 200 -9.57 3.16 -0.63
N TRP A 201 -10.33 4.18 -1.03
CA TRP A 201 -10.11 4.85 -2.32
C TRP A 201 -8.75 5.57 -2.42
N ILE A 202 -8.26 6.20 -1.35
CA ILE A 202 -6.95 6.86 -1.34
C ILE A 202 -5.85 5.81 -1.46
N LEU A 203 -5.95 4.71 -0.71
CA LEU A 203 -4.99 3.62 -0.75
C LEU A 203 -4.92 2.96 -2.12
N LEU A 204 -6.06 2.79 -2.79
CA LEU A 204 -6.16 2.31 -4.17
C LEU A 204 -5.42 3.21 -5.17
N LEU A 205 -5.23 4.51 -4.87
CA LEU A 205 -4.40 5.40 -5.69
C LEU A 205 -2.92 5.35 -5.28
N VAL A 206 -2.63 5.42 -3.98
CA VAL A 206 -1.26 5.58 -3.45
C VAL A 206 -0.41 4.36 -3.70
N ILE A 207 -0.94 3.18 -3.43
CA ILE A 207 -0.18 1.93 -3.44
C ILE A 207 0.32 1.60 -4.86
N PRO A 208 -0.52 1.61 -5.91
CA PRO A 208 -0.04 1.41 -7.28
C PRO A 208 0.91 2.52 -7.73
N LEU A 209 0.62 3.78 -7.35
CA LEU A 209 1.45 4.92 -7.74
C LEU A 209 2.87 4.79 -7.19
N TYR A 210 3.01 4.40 -5.92
CA TYR A 210 4.29 4.07 -5.31
C TYR A 210 5.02 2.98 -6.11
N SER A 211 4.35 1.87 -6.42
CA SER A 211 4.97 0.74 -7.11
C SER A 211 5.42 1.11 -8.53
N VAL A 212 4.59 1.84 -9.29
CA VAL A 212 4.93 2.30 -10.64
C VAL A 212 6.07 3.31 -10.62
N LEU A 213 6.06 4.25 -9.68
CA LEU A 213 7.17 5.21 -9.49
C LEU A 213 8.48 4.47 -9.25
N ALA A 214 8.44 3.43 -8.41
CA ALA A 214 9.59 2.60 -8.10
C ALA A 214 10.16 1.90 -9.35
N VAL A 215 9.29 1.29 -10.16
CA VAL A 215 9.66 0.67 -11.46
C VAL A 215 10.21 1.70 -12.44
N PHE A 216 9.59 2.87 -12.51
CA PHE A 216 10.01 3.94 -13.42
C PHE A 216 11.41 4.47 -13.07
N VAL A 217 11.69 4.71 -11.79
CA VAL A 217 13.01 5.14 -11.31
C VAL A 217 14.08 4.12 -11.69
N LEU A 218 13.83 2.83 -11.46
CA LEU A 218 14.76 1.77 -11.82
C LEU A 218 14.94 1.66 -13.35
N HIS A 219 13.85 1.82 -14.11
CA HIS A 219 13.90 1.81 -15.57
C HIS A 219 14.77 2.92 -16.14
N LEU A 220 14.62 4.15 -15.62
CA LEU A 220 15.45 5.30 -16.01
C LEU A 220 16.93 5.08 -15.69
N ALA A 221 17.22 4.49 -14.52
CA ALA A 221 18.59 4.19 -14.13
C ALA A 221 19.23 3.10 -15.01
N ALA A 222 18.45 2.09 -15.39
CA ALA A 222 18.93 0.93 -16.13
C ALA A 222 18.77 1.04 -17.66
N TRP A 223 18.44 2.23 -18.18
CA TRP A 223 18.19 2.47 -19.61
C TRP A 223 19.33 1.97 -20.51
N GLU A 224 20.59 2.25 -20.15
CA GLU A 224 21.76 1.92 -20.99
C GLU A 224 22.13 0.43 -20.97
N LEU A 225 21.72 -0.29 -19.92
CA LEU A 225 22.13 -1.69 -19.70
C LEU A 225 21.28 -2.69 -20.49
N LEU A 226 20.11 -2.30 -20.99
CA LEU A 226 19.06 -3.26 -21.31
C LEU A 226 18.63 -3.20 -22.77
N GLN A 227 19.12 -4.17 -23.56
CA GLN A 227 18.95 -4.22 -25.02
C GLN A 227 17.51 -4.52 -25.53
N ARG A 228 16.61 -5.08 -24.71
CA ARG A 228 15.22 -5.42 -25.12
C ARG A 228 14.25 -4.26 -24.88
N TYR A 229 14.45 -3.16 -25.59
CA TYR A 229 13.73 -1.90 -25.34
C TYR A 229 12.24 -1.95 -25.73
N LYS A 230 11.84 -2.66 -26.80
CA LYS A 230 10.46 -2.63 -27.34
C LYS A 230 9.39 -3.14 -26.35
N GLY A 231 9.61 -4.32 -25.75
CA GLY A 231 8.63 -4.91 -24.82
C GLY A 231 8.43 -4.06 -23.57
N ARG A 232 9.46 -3.34 -23.13
CA ARG A 232 9.38 -2.50 -21.93
C ARG A 232 8.65 -1.21 -22.17
N VAL A 233 8.87 -0.61 -23.33
CA VAL A 233 8.09 0.55 -23.77
C VAL A 233 6.62 0.20 -23.80
N LEU A 234 6.26 -1.00 -24.30
CA LEU A 234 4.87 -1.47 -24.27
C LEU A 234 4.34 -1.61 -22.83
N VAL A 235 5.09 -2.23 -21.92
CA VAL A 235 4.68 -2.36 -20.51
C VAL A 235 4.51 -0.99 -19.84
N LEU A 236 5.42 -0.05 -20.06
CA LEU A 236 5.33 1.31 -19.53
C LEU A 236 4.13 2.07 -20.11
N LEU A 237 3.81 1.88 -21.39
CA LEU A 237 2.62 2.45 -22.02
C LEU A 237 1.34 1.92 -21.37
N ILE A 238 1.27 0.61 -21.12
CA ILE A 238 0.13 0.00 -20.44
C ILE A 238 0.01 0.58 -19.02
N MET A 239 1.10 0.64 -18.26
CA MET A 239 1.09 1.22 -16.92
C MET A 239 0.63 2.68 -16.91
N ASP A 240 1.15 3.49 -17.83
CA ASP A 240 0.79 4.90 -17.94
C ASP A 240 -0.70 5.09 -18.25
N ALA A 241 -1.23 4.32 -19.20
CA ALA A 241 -2.65 4.32 -19.51
C ALA A 241 -3.50 3.94 -18.27
N MET A 242 -3.08 2.92 -17.51
CA MET A 242 -3.79 2.52 -16.29
C MET A 242 -3.70 3.56 -15.16
N VAL A 243 -2.55 4.23 -15.00
CA VAL A 243 -2.41 5.32 -14.02
C VAL A 243 -3.31 6.50 -14.40
N ILE A 244 -3.41 6.85 -15.69
CA ILE A 244 -4.32 7.89 -16.17
C ILE A 244 -5.78 7.52 -15.86
N VAL A 245 -6.19 6.27 -16.15
CA VAL A 245 -7.54 5.78 -15.84
C VAL A 245 -7.82 5.84 -14.34
N LEU A 246 -6.88 5.37 -13.50
CA LEU A 246 -7.01 5.38 -12.05
C LEU A 246 -7.07 6.81 -11.48
N ALA A 247 -6.25 7.73 -12.00
CA ALA A 247 -6.25 9.14 -11.63
C ALA A 247 -7.57 9.83 -12.03
N ALA A 248 -8.11 9.51 -13.22
CA ALA A 248 -9.40 10.02 -13.67
C ALA A 248 -10.55 9.50 -12.81
N LEU A 249 -10.62 8.19 -12.56
CA LEU A 249 -11.65 7.58 -11.73
C LEU A 249 -11.62 8.11 -10.29
N SER A 250 -10.43 8.20 -9.69
CA SER A 250 -10.28 8.77 -8.34
C SER A 250 -10.66 10.25 -8.27
N SER A 251 -10.35 11.03 -9.31
CA SER A 251 -10.73 12.45 -9.39
C SER A 251 -12.23 12.67 -9.56
N VAL A 252 -12.88 11.91 -10.45
CA VAL A 252 -14.35 11.93 -10.59
C VAL A 252 -14.99 11.59 -9.25
N ARG A 253 -14.49 10.55 -8.58
CA ARG A 253 -15.03 10.13 -7.28
C ARG A 253 -14.87 11.21 -6.20
N TYR A 254 -13.73 11.90 -6.18
CA TYR A 254 -13.52 13.02 -5.27
C TYR A 254 -14.51 14.17 -5.49
N ASN A 255 -14.87 14.45 -6.75
CA ASN A 255 -15.80 15.51 -7.10
C ASN A 255 -17.28 15.13 -6.89
N ASP A 256 -17.65 13.87 -7.11
CA ASP A 256 -19.01 13.37 -6.86
C ASP A 256 -19.35 13.44 -5.36
N GLY A 257 -18.37 13.18 -4.48
CA GLY A 257 -18.52 13.39 -3.05
C GLY A 257 -18.74 14.85 -2.64
N GLY A 258 -18.42 15.82 -3.51
CA GLY A 258 -18.54 17.26 -3.22
C GLY A 258 -19.68 18.00 -3.92
N SER A 259 -20.38 17.39 -4.88
CA SER A 259 -21.36 18.08 -5.75
C SER A 259 -22.81 17.57 -5.66
N GLY A 260 -23.06 16.54 -4.84
CA GLY A 260 -24.40 16.17 -4.41
C GLY A 260 -25.01 17.21 -3.46
N TRP A 261 -25.82 18.11 -4.00
CA TRP A 261 -26.85 18.94 -3.35
C TRP A 261 -26.95 18.84 -1.80
N GLY A 262 -26.48 19.87 -1.10
CA GLY A 262 -26.94 20.18 0.27
C GLY A 262 -26.09 19.70 1.44
N VAL A 263 -25.02 18.93 1.23
CA VAL A 263 -24.10 18.52 2.31
C VAL A 263 -22.85 19.40 2.34
N LYS A 264 -23.05 20.72 2.50
CA LYS A 264 -21.94 21.66 2.67
C LYS A 264 -21.43 21.78 4.11
N ASP A 265 -22.13 21.20 5.09
CA ASP A 265 -21.75 21.28 6.50
C ASP A 265 -21.92 19.97 7.31
N VAL A 266 -22.28 18.83 6.68
CA VAL A 266 -21.99 17.54 7.32
C VAL A 266 -20.55 17.23 6.97
N ASP A 267 -19.68 17.86 7.76
CA ASP A 267 -18.28 17.52 7.84
C ASP A 267 -18.23 15.98 7.92
N PRO A 268 -17.57 15.28 6.97
CA PRO A 268 -17.48 13.82 7.01
C PRO A 268 -16.88 13.31 8.33
N SER A 269 -16.36 14.20 9.17
CA SER A 269 -15.94 13.95 10.55
C SER A 269 -16.99 13.32 11.48
N TYR A 270 -18.30 13.42 11.20
CA TYR A 270 -19.31 12.80 12.09
C TYR A 270 -19.67 11.35 11.72
N GLU A 271 -19.51 10.92 10.47
CA GLU A 271 -19.78 9.53 10.04
C GLU A 271 -18.53 8.77 9.57
N GLU A 272 -17.48 9.46 9.12
CA GLU A 272 -16.20 8.84 8.72
C GLU A 272 -15.23 8.78 9.89
N SER A 273 -15.47 7.84 10.81
CA SER A 273 -14.56 7.34 11.83
C SER A 273 -13.59 8.38 12.45
N PRO A 274 -13.91 9.03 13.59
CA PRO A 274 -12.94 9.85 14.36
C PRO A 274 -11.68 9.08 14.80
N CYS A 275 -11.63 7.79 14.51
CA CYS A 275 -10.46 6.94 14.52
C CYS A 275 -9.29 7.48 13.72
N LEU A 276 -9.49 8.31 12.70
CA LEU A 276 -8.39 8.98 12.01
C LEU A 276 -8.68 10.46 11.75
N LYS A 277 -7.68 11.32 11.98
CA LYS A 277 -7.80 12.76 11.75
C LYS A 277 -7.81 13.06 10.24
N VAL A 278 -9.01 13.17 9.67
CA VAL A 278 -9.30 13.33 8.23
C VAL A 278 -8.63 14.56 7.60
N LYS A 279 -8.37 15.62 8.37
CA LYS A 279 -7.78 16.88 7.84
C LYS A 279 -6.43 16.67 7.13
N SER A 280 -5.67 15.64 7.47
CA SER A 280 -4.42 15.30 6.77
C SER A 280 -4.64 14.63 5.40
N PHE A 281 -5.79 14.00 5.16
CA PHE A 281 -6.00 13.19 3.95
C PHE A 281 -6.25 14.02 2.72
N ARG A 282 -6.98 15.14 2.82
CA ARG A 282 -7.23 16.02 1.67
C ARG A 282 -5.94 16.57 1.07
N SER A 283 -5.03 17.06 1.91
CA SER A 283 -3.72 17.52 1.46
C SER A 283 -2.91 16.41 0.81
N MET A 284 -3.00 15.19 1.34
CA MET A 284 -2.30 14.04 0.78
C MET A 284 -2.89 13.57 -0.54
N ALA A 285 -4.21 13.54 -0.69
CA ALA A 285 -4.87 13.20 -1.96
C ALA A 285 -4.44 14.15 -3.08
N ILE A 286 -4.40 15.46 -2.81
CA ILE A 286 -3.88 16.46 -3.76
C ILE A 286 -2.42 16.15 -4.11
N LEU A 287 -1.58 15.87 -3.10
CA LEU A 287 -0.19 15.49 -3.33
C LEU A 287 -0.09 14.23 -4.22
N PHE A 288 -0.90 13.20 -3.99
CA PHE A 288 -0.87 11.97 -4.78
C PHE A 288 -1.33 12.19 -6.22
N TRP A 289 -2.37 13.00 -6.46
CA TRP A 289 -2.73 13.37 -7.83
C TRP A 289 -1.64 14.20 -8.52
N THR A 290 -0.97 15.10 -7.81
CA THR A 290 0.14 15.84 -8.41
C THR A 290 1.27 14.91 -8.79
N VAL A 291 1.64 13.95 -7.93
CA VAL A 291 2.67 12.94 -8.21
C VAL A 291 2.24 12.05 -9.39
N ALA A 292 0.98 11.60 -9.43
CA ALA A 292 0.45 10.83 -10.55
C ALA A 292 0.49 11.62 -11.87
N GLY A 293 0.08 12.89 -11.84
CA GLY A 293 0.15 13.77 -13.00
C GLY A 293 1.58 13.97 -13.51
N PHE A 294 2.54 14.23 -12.62
CA PHE A 294 3.95 14.33 -13.00
C PHE A 294 4.51 13.02 -13.54
N LEU A 295 4.15 11.90 -12.95
CA LEU A 295 4.55 10.57 -13.42
C LEU A 295 4.02 10.33 -14.83
N CYS A 296 2.73 10.53 -15.07
CA CYS A 296 2.11 10.36 -16.39
C CYS A 296 2.72 11.30 -17.42
N LEU A 297 2.89 12.59 -17.11
CA LEU A 297 3.52 13.54 -18.02
C LEU A 297 4.96 13.11 -18.36
N SER A 298 5.70 12.59 -17.38
CA SER A 298 7.08 12.13 -17.59
C SER A 298 7.13 10.87 -18.45
N VAL A 299 6.26 9.90 -18.19
CA VAL A 299 6.19 8.64 -18.94
C VAL A 299 5.67 8.89 -20.36
N THR A 300 4.57 9.64 -20.53
CA THR A 300 4.07 10.03 -21.86
C THR A 300 5.11 10.78 -22.69
N ALA A 301 5.80 11.77 -22.11
CA ALA A 301 6.85 12.50 -22.81
C ALA A 301 8.00 11.58 -23.27
N TYR A 302 8.40 10.64 -22.41
CA TYR A 302 9.40 9.62 -22.74
C TYR A 302 8.93 8.67 -23.85
N LEU A 303 7.68 8.20 -23.80
CA LEU A 303 7.09 7.35 -24.84
C LEU A 303 6.99 8.08 -26.18
N ILE A 304 6.57 9.35 -26.18
CA ILE A 304 6.49 10.18 -27.38
C ILE A 304 7.89 10.40 -27.97
N ASP A 305 8.88 10.77 -27.17
CA ASP A 305 10.26 10.95 -27.64
C ASP A 305 10.80 9.66 -28.25
N PHE A 306 10.54 8.53 -27.60
CA PHE A 306 10.91 7.20 -28.10
C PHE A 306 10.24 6.87 -29.44
N LEU A 307 8.93 7.08 -29.57
CA LEU A 307 8.19 6.84 -30.82
C LEU A 307 8.68 7.76 -31.95
N VAL A 308 8.90 9.04 -31.65
CA VAL A 308 9.43 10.01 -32.61
C VAL A 308 10.85 9.65 -33.03
N SER A 309 11.72 9.24 -32.10
CA SER A 309 13.08 8.76 -32.37
C SER A 309 13.06 7.53 -33.27
N MET A 310 12.18 6.57 -33.01
CA MET A 310 12.00 5.37 -33.83
C MET A 310 11.57 5.72 -35.26
N VAL A 311 10.59 6.61 -35.42
CA VAL A 311 10.06 7.01 -36.73
C VAL A 311 11.09 7.84 -37.50
N ARG A 312 11.76 8.79 -36.85
CA ARG A 312 12.72 9.71 -37.50
C ARG A 312 14.13 9.13 -37.63
N ARG A 313 14.40 7.95 -37.05
CA ARG A 313 15.75 7.34 -36.95
C ARG A 313 16.80 8.33 -36.43
N ARG A 314 16.42 9.22 -35.51
CA ARG A 314 17.29 10.23 -34.89
C ARG A 314 17.46 9.93 -33.40
N PRO A 315 18.61 10.30 -32.80
CA PRO A 315 18.77 10.21 -31.35
C PRO A 315 17.66 10.99 -30.66
N GLY A 316 17.05 10.38 -29.63
CA GLY A 316 15.95 10.97 -28.87
C GLY A 316 16.38 12.23 -28.12
N LEU A 317 15.43 13.11 -27.81
CA LEU A 317 15.69 14.27 -26.93
C LEU A 317 16.18 13.82 -25.55
N PHE A 318 15.72 12.68 -25.06
CA PHE A 318 16.18 12.13 -23.78
C PHE A 318 17.66 11.74 -23.78
N GLU A 319 18.22 11.32 -24.92
CA GLU A 319 19.67 11.08 -25.04
C GLU A 319 20.47 12.38 -24.97
N ARG A 320 19.85 13.51 -25.30
CA ARG A 320 20.44 14.83 -25.22
C ARG A 320 20.27 15.49 -23.85
N LEU A 321 19.42 14.92 -22.99
CA LEU A 321 19.23 15.43 -21.64
C LEU A 321 20.57 15.32 -20.90
N SER A 322 20.99 16.41 -20.25
CA SER A 322 22.23 16.40 -19.46
C SER A 322 22.17 15.27 -18.44
N SER A 323 23.25 14.50 -18.34
CA SER A 323 23.40 13.41 -17.35
C SER A 323 23.02 13.86 -15.93
N MET A 324 23.31 15.11 -15.56
CA MET A 324 22.93 15.66 -14.26
C MET A 324 21.41 15.74 -14.04
N ILE A 325 20.64 16.14 -15.05
CA ILE A 325 19.18 16.25 -14.93
C ILE A 325 18.56 14.85 -14.76
N ARG A 326 19.05 13.87 -15.53
CA ARG A 326 18.60 12.48 -15.41
C ARG A 326 18.78 11.94 -13.99
N TRP A 327 19.97 12.14 -13.41
CA TRP A 327 20.23 11.73 -12.03
C TRP A 327 19.42 12.50 -11.00
N ALA A 328 19.18 13.80 -11.21
CA ALA A 328 18.31 14.59 -10.34
C ALA A 328 16.87 14.03 -10.32
N VAL A 329 16.32 13.65 -11.48
CA VAL A 329 14.99 13.01 -11.57
C VAL A 329 14.96 11.67 -10.85
N ILE A 330 15.99 10.84 -11.02
CA ILE A 330 16.12 9.54 -10.35
C ILE A 330 16.16 9.71 -8.82
N VAL A 331 16.97 10.64 -8.32
CA VAL A 331 17.08 10.91 -6.87
C VAL A 331 15.77 11.47 -6.32
N ALA A 332 15.15 12.42 -7.03
CA ALA A 332 13.85 12.96 -6.63
C ALA A 332 12.77 11.87 -6.59
N GLY A 333 12.73 10.99 -7.59
CA GLY A 333 11.82 9.85 -7.63
C GLY A 333 12.07 8.85 -6.50
N LEU A 334 13.34 8.57 -6.16
CA LEU A 334 13.70 7.73 -5.02
C LEU A 334 13.26 8.33 -3.69
N CYS A 335 13.51 9.62 -3.45
CA CYS A 335 13.05 10.33 -2.26
C CYS A 335 11.53 10.31 -2.14
N MET A 336 10.83 10.54 -3.27
CA MET A 336 9.38 10.53 -3.32
C MET A 336 8.82 9.13 -3.06
N MET A 337 9.42 8.08 -3.63
CA MET A 337 9.09 6.68 -3.35
C MET A 337 9.20 6.37 -1.84
N TRP A 338 10.31 6.74 -1.19
CA TRP A 338 10.50 6.54 0.25
C TRP A 338 9.52 7.35 1.11
N TYR A 339 9.16 8.56 0.68
CA TYR A 339 8.13 9.35 1.34
C TYR A 339 6.76 8.67 1.27
N LEU A 340 6.35 8.14 0.10
CA LEU A 340 5.06 7.46 -0.06
C LEU A 340 4.97 6.23 0.85
N ILE A 341 5.99 5.36 0.83
CA ILE A 341 5.99 4.16 1.67
C ILE A 341 6.10 4.51 3.17
N GLY A 342 6.89 5.53 3.53
CA GLY A 342 7.01 6.00 4.91
C GLY A 342 5.69 6.56 5.45
N TRP A 343 4.98 7.33 4.63
CA TRP A 343 3.63 7.79 4.97
C TRP A 343 2.66 6.64 5.12
N PHE A 344 2.68 5.67 4.20
CA PHE A 344 1.81 4.51 4.26
C PHE A 344 2.07 3.65 5.50
N VAL A 345 3.35 3.38 5.84
CA VAL A 345 3.74 2.68 7.08
C VAL A 345 3.21 3.42 8.30
N LYS A 346 3.38 4.75 8.36
CA LYS A 346 2.86 5.56 9.47
C LYS A 346 1.34 5.43 9.58
N LEU A 347 0.63 5.50 8.46
CA LEU A 347 -0.82 5.34 8.42
C LEU A 347 -1.25 3.96 8.97
N THR A 348 -0.62 2.87 8.52
CA THR A 348 -0.95 1.52 9.00
C THR A 348 -0.64 1.35 10.49
N LEU A 349 0.45 1.96 11.00
CA LEU A 349 0.77 1.94 12.43
C LEU A 349 -0.26 2.73 13.25
N ASP A 350 -0.66 3.91 12.77
CA ASP A 350 -1.67 4.73 13.42
C ASP A 350 -3.02 3.98 13.48
N ILE A 351 -3.45 3.36 12.37
CA ILE A 351 -4.65 2.52 12.31
C ILE A 351 -4.56 1.37 13.31
N ARG A 352 -3.46 0.60 13.30
CA ARG A 352 -3.28 -0.56 14.18
C ARG A 352 -3.28 -0.18 15.66
N SER A 353 -2.66 0.95 16.01
CA SER A 353 -2.63 1.43 17.39
C SER A 353 -4.02 1.79 17.94
N ARG A 354 -4.95 2.18 17.06
CA ARG A 354 -6.28 2.65 17.42
C ARG A 354 -7.35 1.56 17.31
N ALA A 355 -7.28 0.71 16.30
CA ALA A 355 -8.22 -0.40 16.11
C ALA A 355 -7.95 -1.57 17.07
N GLY A 356 -6.74 -1.67 17.62
CA GLY A 356 -6.36 -2.75 18.53
C GLY A 356 -6.42 -4.13 17.87
N ASP A 357 -6.92 -5.12 18.61
CA ASP A 357 -6.99 -6.52 18.15
C ASP A 357 -8.09 -6.75 17.10
N ASN A 358 -9.06 -5.85 16.99
CA ASN A 358 -10.16 -5.92 16.03
C ASN A 358 -9.78 -5.35 14.65
N ASN A 359 -8.47 -5.24 14.37
CA ASN A 359 -7.97 -4.82 13.07
C ASN A 359 -7.94 -5.99 12.07
N GLY A 360 -8.76 -5.91 11.02
CA GLY A 360 -8.81 -6.88 9.92
C GLY A 360 -7.48 -7.02 9.18
N ASP A 361 -6.68 -5.95 9.10
CA ASP A 361 -5.39 -5.91 8.41
C ASP A 361 -4.30 -6.76 9.11
N ASN A 362 -4.53 -7.21 10.35
CA ASN A 362 -3.61 -8.10 11.06
C ASN A 362 -3.66 -9.56 10.56
N LYS A 363 -4.66 -9.92 9.76
CA LYS A 363 -4.83 -11.29 9.26
C LYS A 363 -3.98 -11.52 8.02
N TRP A 364 -3.34 -12.69 7.98
CA TRP A 364 -2.64 -13.17 6.80
C TRP A 364 -3.66 -13.72 5.79
N THR A 365 -3.59 -13.23 4.56
CA THR A 365 -4.41 -13.73 3.45
C THR A 365 -3.55 -14.54 2.47
N PHE A 366 -4.20 -15.37 1.66
CA PHE A 366 -3.53 -16.08 0.58
C PHE A 366 -2.84 -15.12 -0.41
N GLY A 367 -3.49 -13.98 -0.72
CA GLY A 367 -2.96 -12.95 -1.59
C GLY A 367 -1.64 -12.37 -1.09
N GLN A 368 -1.52 -12.10 0.21
CA GLN A 368 -0.29 -11.62 0.84
C GLN A 368 0.88 -12.61 0.71
N VAL A 369 0.62 -13.91 0.93
CA VAL A 369 1.65 -14.94 0.81
C VAL A 369 2.13 -15.06 -0.64
N LEU A 370 1.19 -14.99 -1.59
CA LEU A 370 1.49 -15.01 -3.02
C LEU A 370 2.31 -13.77 -3.43
N ALA A 371 1.95 -12.60 -2.92
CA ALA A 371 2.68 -11.36 -3.16
C ALA A 371 4.13 -11.45 -2.67
N LEU A 372 4.38 -11.95 -1.46
CA LEU A 372 5.74 -12.19 -0.97
C LEU A 372 6.51 -13.21 -1.81
N SER A 373 5.82 -14.26 -2.27
CA SER A 373 6.42 -15.32 -3.08
C SER A 373 6.93 -14.80 -4.43
N THR A 374 6.42 -13.67 -4.93
CA THR A 374 6.92 -13.06 -6.19
C THR A 374 8.40 -12.67 -6.12
N TRP A 375 8.93 -12.41 -4.93
CA TRP A 375 10.34 -12.03 -4.73
C TRP A 375 11.27 -13.24 -4.59
N VAL A 376 10.74 -14.42 -4.27
CA VAL A 376 11.54 -15.61 -3.94
C VAL A 376 12.43 -16.07 -5.11
N PRO A 377 11.93 -16.25 -6.36
CA PRO A 377 12.77 -16.69 -7.47
C PRO A 377 13.97 -15.77 -7.68
N PHE A 378 13.70 -14.46 -7.63
CA PHE A 378 14.71 -13.43 -7.77
C PHE A 378 15.76 -13.46 -6.65
N LEU A 379 15.35 -13.62 -5.39
CA LEU A 379 16.28 -13.70 -4.26
C LEU A 379 17.17 -14.95 -4.33
N ILE A 380 16.64 -16.07 -4.85
CA ILE A 380 17.40 -17.30 -5.08
C ILE A 380 18.46 -17.07 -6.15
N GLU A 381 18.09 -16.50 -7.31
CA GLU A 381 19.04 -16.19 -8.40
C GLU A 381 20.13 -15.22 -7.93
N PHE A 382 19.75 -14.18 -7.18
CA PHE A 382 20.70 -13.24 -6.58
C PHE A 382 21.69 -13.93 -5.62
N GLY A 383 21.18 -14.78 -4.72
CA GLY A 383 22.01 -15.53 -3.78
C GLY A 383 22.96 -16.51 -4.46
N TYR A 384 22.47 -17.22 -5.49
CA TYR A 384 23.27 -18.15 -6.29
C TYR A 384 24.42 -17.43 -7.02
N ASN A 385 24.13 -16.27 -7.62
CA ASN A 385 25.15 -15.45 -8.30
C ASN A 385 26.23 -14.92 -7.34
N ILE A 386 25.86 -14.59 -6.10
CA ILE A 386 26.83 -14.22 -5.05
C ILE A 386 27.70 -15.42 -4.65
N TRP A 387 27.11 -16.61 -4.54
CA TRP A 387 27.78 -17.82 -4.06
C TRP A 387 28.75 -18.40 -5.09
N GLU A 388 28.30 -18.69 -6.32
CA GLU A 388 29.12 -19.37 -7.33
C GLU A 388 30.00 -18.43 -8.15
N GLY A 389 29.68 -17.14 -8.13
CA GLY A 389 30.31 -16.13 -8.98
C GLY A 389 29.72 -16.12 -10.41
N PRO A 390 29.71 -14.95 -11.06
CA PRO A 390 28.91 -14.70 -12.27
C PRO A 390 29.33 -15.52 -13.49
N LYS A 391 30.57 -16.02 -13.57
CA LYS A 391 31.03 -16.80 -14.74
C LYS A 391 30.48 -18.24 -14.74
N LYS A 392 30.52 -18.94 -13.59
CA LYS A 392 30.02 -20.33 -13.50
C LYS A 392 28.49 -20.42 -13.57
N ALA A 393 27.80 -19.44 -12.99
CA ALA A 393 26.35 -19.33 -13.07
C ALA A 393 25.88 -19.07 -14.52
N ASN A 394 26.57 -18.17 -15.25
CA ASN A 394 26.27 -17.91 -16.65
C ASN A 394 26.68 -19.08 -17.56
N GLU A 395 27.75 -19.82 -17.25
CA GLU A 395 28.15 -21.02 -18.01
C GLU A 395 27.09 -22.14 -17.90
N ALA A 396 26.48 -22.34 -16.73
CA ALA A 396 25.35 -23.25 -16.55
C ALA A 396 24.13 -22.85 -17.40
N HIS A 397 23.88 -21.55 -17.58
CA HIS A 397 22.85 -21.02 -18.47
C HIS A 397 23.26 -20.95 -19.96
N SER A 398 24.57 -20.92 -20.27
CA SER A 398 25.11 -20.74 -21.63
C SER A 398 24.95 -21.94 -22.56
N ASN A 399 24.42 -23.07 -22.07
CA ASN A 399 23.80 -24.07 -22.93
C ASN A 399 22.62 -23.49 -23.76
N TYR A 400 22.18 -22.26 -23.46
CA TYR A 400 21.46 -21.39 -24.38
C TYR A 400 22.35 -20.23 -24.86
N PRO A 401 22.43 -19.98 -26.19
CA PRO A 401 23.29 -18.94 -26.74
C PRO A 401 22.71 -17.55 -26.43
N SER A 402 23.18 -16.93 -25.35
CA SER A 402 22.95 -15.51 -25.09
C SER A 402 24.27 -14.76 -25.10
N LYS A 403 24.39 -13.79 -26.02
CA LYS A 403 25.50 -12.84 -26.09
C LYS A 403 25.42 -11.88 -24.90
N SER A 404 25.97 -12.23 -23.74
CA SER A 404 26.28 -11.25 -22.71
C SER A 404 27.55 -10.51 -23.13
N VAL A 405 27.36 -9.32 -23.72
CA VAL A 405 28.44 -8.37 -23.97
C VAL A 405 28.71 -7.65 -22.65
N LEU A 406 29.41 -8.31 -21.72
CA LEU A 406 30.07 -7.59 -20.64
C LEU A 406 31.23 -6.79 -21.27
N PRO A 407 31.40 -5.50 -20.94
CA PRO A 407 32.58 -4.74 -21.34
C PRO A 407 33.83 -5.51 -20.90
N SER A 408 34.80 -5.66 -21.80
CA SER A 408 36.05 -6.39 -21.53
C SER A 408 36.82 -5.88 -20.31
N SER A 409 36.51 -4.67 -19.82
CA SER A 409 37.08 -4.07 -18.61
C SER A 409 36.65 -4.74 -17.30
N PHE A 410 35.60 -5.57 -17.29
CA PHE A 410 35.14 -6.32 -16.12
C PHE A 410 35.49 -7.81 -16.16
N ALA A 411 36.23 -8.27 -17.16
CA ALA A 411 36.80 -9.61 -17.16
C ALA A 411 37.82 -9.71 -16.03
N MET A 412 37.36 -10.15 -14.85
CA MET A 412 38.23 -10.47 -13.71
C MET A 412 39.27 -11.48 -14.20
N ARG A 413 40.53 -11.03 -14.28
CA ARG A 413 41.69 -11.85 -14.60
C ARG A 413 41.90 -12.76 -13.40
N SER A 414 41.54 -14.05 -13.55
CA SER A 414 41.71 -15.03 -12.48
C SER A 414 43.22 -15.25 -12.26
N PRO A 415 43.72 -15.23 -11.01
CA PRO A 415 45.13 -15.53 -10.72
C PRO A 415 45.57 -16.94 -11.15
N GLY A 416 44.64 -17.82 -11.55
CA GLY A 416 44.94 -19.19 -12.00
C GLY A 416 44.97 -19.41 -13.52
N GLU A 417 44.56 -18.43 -14.36
CA GLU A 417 44.58 -18.62 -15.82
C GLU A 417 45.99 -18.57 -16.42
N ASP A 418 46.93 -17.91 -15.74
CA ASP A 418 48.34 -17.90 -16.16
C ASP A 418 49.06 -19.23 -15.84
N GLU A 419 48.55 -20.02 -14.89
CA GLU A 419 49.14 -21.32 -14.51
C GLU A 419 48.71 -22.45 -15.47
N GLU A 420 47.48 -22.42 -15.99
CA GLU A 420 47.05 -23.36 -17.03
C GLU A 420 47.58 -23.00 -18.42
N ARG A 421 47.67 -21.70 -18.76
CA ARG A 421 48.22 -21.25 -20.06
C ARG A 421 49.75 -21.47 -20.16
N GLY A 422 50.45 -21.51 -19.02
CA GLY A 422 51.86 -21.92 -18.94
C GLY A 422 52.11 -23.43 -19.06
N ARG A 423 51.09 -24.28 -18.82
CA ARG A 423 51.23 -25.74 -18.97
C ARG A 423 51.08 -26.24 -20.41
N PHE A 424 50.36 -25.51 -21.26
CA PHE A 424 50.19 -25.88 -22.67
C PHE A 424 51.32 -25.38 -23.59
N THR A 425 52.19 -24.49 -23.12
CA THR A 425 53.35 -23.99 -23.90
C THR A 425 54.64 -24.77 -23.66
N LEU A 426 54.60 -25.83 -22.84
CA LEU A 426 55.74 -26.70 -22.53
C LEU A 426 55.67 -28.08 -23.21
N LEU A 427 54.77 -28.24 -24.19
CA LEU A 427 54.54 -29.47 -24.97
C LEU A 427 54.55 -29.25 -26.50
N GLU A 428 55.18 -28.18 -26.98
CA GLU A 428 55.57 -28.01 -28.39
C GLU A 428 57.09 -27.90 -28.56
#